data_AF-A0A937IYE1-F1
#
_entry.id   AF-A0A937IYE1-F1
#
_cell.length_a   1.000
_cell.length_b   1.000
_cell.length_c   1.000
_cell.angle_alpha   90.00
_cell.angle_beta   90.00
_cell.angle_gamma   90.00
#
_symmetry.space_group_name_H-M   'P 1'
#
loop_
_entity.id
_entity.type
_entity.pdbx_description
1 polymer ?
#
loop_
_entity_poly.entity_id
_entity_poly.type
_entity_poly.pdbx_seq_one_letter_code
_entity_poly.pdbx_strand_id
1 'polypeptide(L)'
;NKFRYNADELKWCGQNEKYIWQHIIDEELLYEKDLKKINSFFSPGPYTKNFGKDSPSHIGIWLGYRMVQDYAKKNNLTIKEILLEKNIQKLLSAYEPK
;
A
#
# COMPACT_ATOMS: atom_id res chain seq x y z
N ASN A 1 -15.40 -0.18 -7.45
CA ASN A 1 -13.98 -0.24 -7.04
C ASN A 1 -13.78 0.57 -5.74
N LYS A 2 -13.11 0.02 -4.72
CA LYS A 2 -12.81 0.68 -3.43
C LYS A 2 -11.87 1.89 -3.53
N PHE A 3 -11.10 2.00 -4.61
CA PHE A 3 -10.02 2.99 -4.78
C PHE A 3 -10.32 4.07 -5.82
N ARG A 4 -11.51 4.02 -6.46
CA ARG A 4 -11.86 4.90 -7.60
C ARG A 4 -10.92 4.82 -8.81
N TYR A 5 -10.05 3.81 -8.86
CA TYR A 5 -9.25 3.50 -10.04
C TYR A 5 -10.10 2.96 -11.19
N ASN A 6 -9.70 3.25 -12.41
CA ASN A 6 -10.16 2.56 -13.59
C ASN A 6 -9.54 1.15 -13.69
N ALA A 7 -9.90 0.40 -14.73
CA ALA A 7 -9.42 -0.97 -14.92
C ALA A 7 -7.90 -1.05 -15.16
N ASP A 8 -7.34 -0.10 -15.92
CA ASP A 8 -5.92 -0.05 -16.24
C ASP A 8 -5.08 0.32 -15.02
N GLU A 9 -5.56 1.27 -14.23
CA GLU A 9 -4.94 1.66 -12.96
C GLU A 9 -4.91 0.50 -11.95
N LEU A 10 -6.01 -0.25 -11.81
CA LEU A 10 -6.04 -1.45 -10.97
C LEU A 10 -5.08 -2.53 -11.47
N LYS A 11 -5.04 -2.74 -12.78
CA LYS A 11 -4.14 -3.70 -13.41
C LYS A 11 -2.68 -3.30 -13.19
N TRP A 12 -2.37 -2.02 -13.37
CA TRP A 12 -1.05 -1.48 -13.12
C TRP A 12 -0.62 -1.71 -11.67
N CYS A 13 -1.47 -1.41 -10.69
CA CYS A 13 -1.16 -1.68 -9.28
C CYS A 13 -0.88 -3.17 -9.02
N GLY A 14 -1.69 -4.07 -9.58
CA GLY A 14 -1.47 -5.51 -9.43
C GLY A 14 -0.19 -6.01 -10.10
N GLN A 15 0.20 -5.44 -11.23
CA GLN A 15 1.44 -5.82 -11.94
C GLN A 15 2.70 -5.24 -11.29
N ASN A 16 2.56 -4.14 -10.55
CA ASN A 16 3.66 -3.39 -9.95
C ASN A 16 3.68 -3.48 -8.42
N GLU A 17 2.88 -4.36 -7.79
CA GLU A 17 2.78 -4.46 -6.32
C GLU A 17 4.15 -4.71 -5.68
N LYS A 18 4.89 -5.70 -6.18
CA LYS A 18 6.27 -5.96 -5.74
C LYS A 18 7.22 -4.79 -5.97
N TYR A 19 7.12 -4.09 -7.10
CA TYR A 19 7.97 -2.93 -7.40
C TYR A 19 7.69 -1.75 -6.44
N ILE A 20 6.41 -1.46 -6.19
CA ILE A 20 5.97 -0.45 -5.22
C ILE A 20 6.53 -0.77 -3.83
N TRP A 21 6.39 -2.03 -3.40
CA TRP A 21 6.90 -2.47 -2.10
C TRP A 21 8.41 -2.36 -2.02
N GLN A 22 9.14 -2.82 -3.04
CA GLN A 22 10.59 -2.74 -3.08
C GLN A 22 11.07 -1.29 -2.95
N HIS A 23 10.45 -0.35 -3.68
CA HIS A 23 10.77 1.07 -3.56
C HIS A 23 10.60 1.62 -2.13
N ILE A 24 9.53 1.21 -1.43
CA ILE A 24 9.31 1.63 -0.04
C ILE A 24 10.39 1.10 0.90
N ILE A 25 10.89 -0.11 0.66
CA ILE A 25 11.97 -0.70 1.45
C ILE A 25 13.31 -0.03 1.11
N ASP A 26 13.63 0.11 -0.17
CA ASP A 26 14.90 0.67 -0.65
C ASP A 26 15.10 2.13 -0.22
N GLU A 27 14.01 2.91 -0.21
CA GLU A 27 14.02 4.31 0.23
C GLU A 27 13.77 4.48 1.74
N GLU A 28 13.75 3.37 2.51
CA GLU A 28 13.54 3.33 3.96
C GLU A 28 12.24 4.04 4.43
N LEU A 29 11.21 4.06 3.57
CA LEU A 29 9.98 4.85 3.79
C LEU A 29 9.02 4.23 4.81
N LEU A 30 9.20 2.95 5.16
CA LEU A 30 8.26 2.23 6.02
C LEU A 30 8.14 2.82 7.44
N TYR A 31 9.23 3.38 7.95
CA TYR A 31 9.30 4.00 9.28
C TYR A 31 9.61 5.50 9.21
N GLU A 32 9.53 6.09 8.02
CA GLU A 32 9.76 7.52 7.81
C GLU A 32 8.67 8.35 8.51
N LYS A 33 9.09 9.41 9.20
CA LYS A 33 8.22 10.32 9.95
C LYS A 33 8.03 11.65 9.24
N ASP A 34 8.91 12.01 8.31
CA ASP A 34 8.74 13.20 7.48
C ASP A 34 7.60 12.97 6.47
N LEU A 35 6.45 13.55 6.79
CA LEU A 35 5.27 13.51 5.94
C LEU A 35 5.56 14.01 4.53
N LYS A 36 6.50 14.95 4.34
CA LYS A 36 6.83 15.46 2.99
C LYS A 36 7.39 14.38 2.08
N LYS A 37 8.12 13.41 2.62
CA LYS A 37 8.71 12.30 1.85
C LYS A 37 7.67 11.26 1.45
N ILE A 38 6.66 11.01 2.30
CA ILE A 38 5.63 9.99 2.05
C ILE A 38 4.35 10.56 1.44
N ASN A 39 4.15 11.89 1.43
CA ASN A 39 2.91 12.51 0.98
C ASN A 39 2.56 12.20 -0.49
N SER A 40 3.56 11.97 -1.35
CA SER A 40 3.34 11.63 -2.77
C SER A 40 2.56 10.33 -2.96
N PHE A 41 2.60 9.42 -1.99
CA PHE A 41 1.88 8.13 -2.03
C PHE A 41 0.40 8.28 -1.69
N PHE A 42 0.02 9.35 -0.98
CA PHE A 42 -1.34 9.57 -0.46
C PHE A 42 -2.03 10.79 -1.06
N SER A 43 -1.33 11.61 -1.83
CA SER A 43 -1.88 12.82 -2.41
C SER A 43 -2.70 12.55 -3.68
N PRO A 44 -3.73 13.38 -3.94
CA PRO A 44 -4.41 13.37 -5.22
C PRO A 44 -3.49 13.87 -6.34
N GLY A 45 -3.73 13.37 -7.55
CA GLY A 45 -2.98 13.77 -8.73
C GLY A 45 -3.27 12.84 -9.91
N PRO A 46 -2.66 13.10 -11.07
CA PRO A 46 -2.77 12.21 -12.22
C PRO A 46 -1.99 10.90 -12.02
N TYR A 47 -0.95 10.89 -11.18
CA TYR A 47 -0.11 9.73 -10.89
C TYR A 47 0.68 9.92 -9.58
N THR A 48 1.24 8.85 -9.02
CA THR A 48 2.19 8.94 -7.91
C THR A 48 3.59 9.25 -8.44
N LYS A 49 4.16 10.39 -8.01
CA LYS A 49 5.39 10.98 -8.56
C LYS A 49 6.57 9.98 -8.66
N ASN A 50 6.72 9.11 -7.68
CA ASN A 50 7.81 8.14 -7.57
C ASN A 50 7.75 7.02 -8.62
N PHE A 51 6.58 6.76 -9.22
CA PHE A 51 6.32 5.59 -10.06
C PHE A 51 6.00 5.89 -11.52
N GLY A 52 6.06 7.17 -11.91
CA GLY A 52 5.83 7.61 -13.29
C GLY A 52 4.35 7.75 -13.66
N LYS A 53 4.10 8.17 -14.90
CA LYS A 53 2.77 8.63 -15.39
C LYS A 53 1.72 7.53 -15.50
N ASP A 54 2.15 6.28 -15.61
CA ASP A 54 1.26 5.13 -15.72
C ASP A 54 0.76 4.67 -14.35
N SER A 55 1.37 5.16 -13.26
CA SER A 55 0.98 4.83 -11.91
C SER A 55 -0.29 5.56 -11.51
N PRO A 56 -1.23 4.92 -10.78
CA PRO A 56 -2.37 5.63 -10.22
C PRO A 56 -1.93 6.61 -9.12
N SER A 57 -2.77 7.61 -8.84
CA SER A 57 -2.63 8.38 -7.59
C SER A 57 -3.02 7.54 -6.37
N HIS A 58 -2.68 8.00 -5.17
CA HIS A 58 -3.06 7.34 -3.91
C HIS A 58 -2.58 5.88 -3.76
N ILE A 59 -1.46 5.50 -4.38
CA ILE A 59 -0.91 4.12 -4.28
C ILE A 59 -0.71 3.67 -2.83
N GLY A 60 -0.36 4.57 -1.91
CA GLY A 60 -0.22 4.24 -0.49
C GLY A 60 -1.51 3.70 0.14
N ILE A 61 -2.68 4.21 -0.29
CA ILE A 61 -3.99 3.71 0.18
C ILE A 61 -4.24 2.31 -0.35
N TRP A 62 -3.96 2.09 -1.63
CA TRP A 62 -4.11 0.78 -2.26
C TRP A 62 -3.19 -0.26 -1.60
N LEU A 63 -1.91 0.09 -1.42
CA LEU A 63 -0.92 -0.80 -0.81
C LEU A 63 -1.26 -1.11 0.66
N GLY A 64 -1.62 -0.10 1.45
CA GLY A 64 -2.04 -0.31 2.83
C GLY A 64 -3.26 -1.23 2.95
N TYR A 65 -4.21 -1.13 2.01
CA TYR A 65 -5.32 -2.08 1.93
C TYR A 65 -4.86 -3.52 1.66
N ARG A 66 -3.86 -3.71 0.78
CA ARG A 66 -3.30 -5.04 0.48
C ARG A 66 -2.66 -5.67 1.71
N MET A 67 -1.87 -4.89 2.45
CA MET A 67 -1.24 -5.34 3.69
C MET A 67 -2.28 -5.80 4.72
N VAL A 68 -3.32 -4.99 4.95
CA VAL A 68 -4.41 -5.35 5.88
C VAL A 68 -5.17 -6.58 5.38
N GLN A 69 -5.38 -6.70 4.07
CA GLN A 69 -6.08 -7.83 3.47
C GLN A 69 -5.31 -9.15 3.66
N ASP A 70 -3.99 -9.14 3.45
CA ASP A 70 -3.16 -10.34 3.65
C ASP A 70 -3.04 -10.69 5.13
N TYR A 71 -2.86 -9.69 5.99
CA TYR A 71 -2.88 -9.88 7.44
C TYR A 71 -4.17 -10.53 7.94
N ALA A 72 -5.33 -10.04 7.46
CA ALA A 72 -6.64 -10.58 7.80
C ALA A 72 -6.80 -12.03 7.33
N LYS A 73 -6.40 -12.34 6.09
CA LYS A 73 -6.53 -13.68 5.51
C LYS A 73 -5.62 -14.70 6.19
N LYS A 74 -4.36 -14.34 6.43
CA LYS A 74 -3.35 -15.25 7.02
C LYS A 74 -3.70 -15.66 8.44
N ASN A 75 -4.39 -14.79 9.17
CA ASN A 75 -4.72 -15.00 10.58
C ASN A 75 -6.23 -15.26 10.82
N ASN A 76 -7.04 -15.33 9.76
CA ASN A 76 -8.51 -15.50 9.81
C ASN A 76 -9.21 -14.52 10.78
N LEU A 77 -8.81 -13.25 10.73
CA LEU A 77 -9.25 -12.22 11.69
C LEU A 77 -10.55 -11.54 11.26
N THR A 78 -11.36 -11.18 12.26
CA THR A 78 -12.47 -10.25 12.14
C THR A 78 -11.98 -8.80 12.05
N ILE A 79 -12.84 -7.90 11.54
CA ILE A 79 -12.55 -6.46 11.51
C ILE A 79 -12.23 -5.91 12.90
N LYS A 80 -12.94 -6.38 13.93
CA LYS A 80 -12.72 -5.93 15.32
C LYS A 80 -11.32 -6.30 15.81
N GLU A 81 -10.85 -7.51 15.50
CA GLU A 81 -9.50 -7.95 15.89
C GLU A 81 -8.41 -7.17 15.15
N ILE A 82 -8.61 -6.89 13.86
CA ILE A 82 -7.67 -6.06 13.08
C ILE A 82 -7.55 -4.66 13.68
N LEU A 83 -8.67 -4.03 14.05
CA LEU A 83 -8.69 -2.68 14.63
C LEU A 83 -8.08 -2.60 16.03
N LEU A 84 -8.08 -3.71 16.78
CA LEU A 84 -7.50 -3.80 18.11
C LEU A 84 -6.00 -4.17 18.09
N GLU A 85 -5.46 -4.59 16.95
CA GLU A 85 -4.04 -4.91 16.82
C GLU A 85 -3.18 -3.64 16.91
N LYS A 86 -2.20 -3.65 17.82
CA LYS A 86 -1.28 -2.53 18.07
C LYS A 86 0.14 -2.84 17.58
N ASN A 87 0.45 -4.10 17.32
CA ASN A 87 1.74 -4.54 16.85
C ASN A 87 1.79 -4.49 15.32
N ILE A 88 2.29 -3.37 14.79
CA ILE A 88 2.49 -3.16 13.35
C ILE A 88 3.38 -4.23 12.72
N GLN A 89 4.34 -4.79 13.47
CA GLN A 89 5.25 -5.79 12.93
C GLN A 89 4.50 -7.04 12.48
N LYS A 90 3.43 -7.45 13.17
CA LYS A 90 2.61 -8.59 12.74
C LYS A 90 1.96 -8.37 11.38
N LEU A 91 1.47 -7.16 11.13
CA LEU A 91 0.90 -6.77 9.84
C LEU A 91 1.98 -6.81 8.74
N LEU A 92 3.15 -6.22 9.00
CA LEU A 92 4.26 -6.19 8.04
C LEU A 92 4.81 -7.59 7.74
N SER A 93 4.86 -8.47 8.74
CA SER A 93 5.35 -9.85 8.61
C SER A 93 4.38 -10.75 7.81
N ALA A 94 3.11 -10.36 7.76
CA ALA A 94 2.08 -11.10 7.04
C ALA A 94 1.94 -10.66 5.58
N TYR A 95 2.49 -9.50 5.21
CA TYR A 95 2.35 -8.96 3.87
C TYR A 95 3.24 -9.69 2.87
N GLU A 96 2.61 -10.20 1.80
CA GLU A 96 3.28 -10.96 0.74
C GLU A 96 2.97 -10.29 -0.61
N PRO A 97 3.79 -9.31 -1.03
CA PRO A 97 3.56 -8.58 -2.28
C PRO A 97 3.60 -9.52 -3.48
N LYS A 98 2.65 -9.34 -4.40
CA LYS A 98 2.43 -10.22 -5.56
C LYS A 98 3.02 -9.69 -6.86
#